data_AF-B6B977-F1
#
_entry.id   AF-B6B977-F1
#
_cell.length_a   1.000
_cell.length_b   1.000
_cell.length_c   1.000
_cell.angle_alpha   90.00
_cell.angle_beta   90.00
_cell.angle_gamma   90.00
#
_symmetry.space_group_name_H-M   'P 1'
#
loop_
_entity.id
_entity.type
_entity.pdbx_description
1 polymer ?
#
loop_
_entity_poly.entity_id
_entity_poly.type
_entity_poly.pdbx_seq_one_letter_code
_entity_poly.pdbx_strand_id
1 'polypeptide(L)'
;MFLRMKGAMAQLPAETLALTQAVQVALMWGDAAFAEASPLAVLPETGATILRPEIAGVIAAAYDRMMPVAADDKSHALRLFARLQAPAEPPRP
;
A
#
# COMPACT_ATOMS: atom_id res chain seq x y z
N MET A 1 3.81 13.08 -7.42
CA MET A 1 5.13 12.47 -7.68
C MET A 1 5.48 12.65 -9.15
N PHE A 2 6.75 12.90 -9.47
CA PHE A 2 7.28 12.88 -10.83
C PHE A 2 8.53 11.98 -10.89
N LEU A 3 8.62 11.11 -11.91
CA LEU A 3 9.74 10.17 -12.10
C LEU A 3 10.41 10.46 -13.44
N ARG A 4 11.74 10.65 -13.43
CA ARG A 4 12.54 10.77 -14.66
C ARG A 4 13.14 9.40 -15.00
N MET A 5 12.53 8.69 -15.94
CA MET A 5 12.99 7.36 -16.35
C MET A 5 14.27 7.47 -17.19
N LYS A 6 15.38 6.93 -16.68
CA LYS A 6 16.68 6.83 -17.39
C LYS A 6 17.42 5.55 -17.02
N GLY A 7 18.29 5.07 -17.90
CA GLY A 7 19.16 3.91 -17.64
C GLY A 7 18.35 2.65 -17.31
N ALA A 8 18.76 1.90 -16.29
CA ALA A 8 18.09 0.68 -15.86
C ALA A 8 16.60 0.88 -15.49
N MET A 9 16.23 2.08 -15.02
CA MET A 9 14.85 2.40 -14.65
C MET A 9 13.93 2.53 -15.87
N ALA A 10 14.47 2.83 -17.05
CA ALA A 10 13.71 2.83 -18.29
C ALA A 10 13.33 1.41 -18.77
N GLN A 11 14.00 0.38 -18.24
CA GLN A 11 13.72 -1.03 -18.55
C GLN A 11 12.63 -1.63 -17.63
N LEU A 12 12.20 -0.90 -16.60
CA LEU A 12 11.14 -1.34 -15.68
C LEU A 12 9.78 -0.85 -16.18
N PRO A 13 8.71 -1.65 -16.06
CA PRO A 13 7.36 -1.19 -16.36
C PRO A 13 6.99 0.04 -15.53
N ALA A 14 6.47 1.07 -16.19
CA ALA A 14 6.08 2.32 -15.53
C ALA A 14 5.03 2.10 -14.43
N GLU A 15 4.12 1.13 -14.62
CA GLU A 15 3.10 0.77 -13.64
C GLU A 15 3.71 0.20 -12.35
N THR A 16 4.70 -0.69 -12.45
CA THR A 16 5.43 -1.23 -11.30
C THR A 16 6.12 -0.11 -10.51
N LEU A 17 6.75 0.84 -11.21
CA LEU A 17 7.40 1.98 -10.58
C LEU A 17 6.37 2.88 -9.88
N ALA A 18 5.29 3.24 -10.56
CA ALA A 18 4.25 4.11 -10.02
C ALA A 18 3.59 3.49 -8.79
N LEU A 19 3.25 2.20 -8.84
CA LEU A 19 2.59 1.50 -7.75
C LEU A 19 3.50 1.35 -6.54
N THR A 20 4.78 1.00 -6.74
CA THR A 20 5.77 0.93 -5.65
C THR A 20 5.86 2.26 -4.92
N GLN A 21 5.96 3.35 -5.68
CA GLN A 21 6.13 4.66 -5.11
C GLN A 21 4.86 5.19 -4.43
N ALA A 22 3.69 4.91 -4.99
CA ALA A 22 2.42 5.24 -4.34
C ALA A 22 2.30 4.57 -2.96
N VAL A 23 2.72 3.30 -2.86
CA VAL A 23 2.74 2.58 -1.59
C VAL A 23 3.74 3.17 -0.61
N GLN A 24 4.94 3.51 -1.06
CA GLN A 24 5.95 4.16 -0.20
C GLN A 24 5.43 5.49 0.35
N VAL A 25 4.81 6.34 -0.49
CA VAL A 25 4.22 7.60 -0.01
C VAL A 25 3.10 7.36 1.01
N ALA A 26 2.30 6.30 0.84
CA ALA A 26 1.19 6.00 1.74
C ALA A 26 1.62 5.33 3.06
N LEU A 27 2.68 4.51 3.05
CA LEU A 27 3.01 3.57 4.13
C LEU A 27 4.47 3.63 4.63
N MET A 28 5.23 4.68 4.31
CA MET A 28 6.60 4.80 4.84
C MET A 28 6.56 5.15 6.33
N TRP A 29 6.39 4.12 7.16
CA TRP A 29 6.51 4.17 8.61
C TRP A 29 7.97 4.15 9.09
N GLY A 30 8.92 4.18 8.15
CA GLY A 30 10.36 4.24 8.37
C GLY A 30 11.15 3.80 7.13
N ASP A 31 12.44 4.08 7.11
CA ASP A 31 13.33 3.85 5.95
C ASP A 31 13.50 2.36 5.60
N ALA A 32 13.22 1.45 6.53
CA ALA A 32 13.33 0.01 6.34
C ALA A 32 12.03 -0.66 5.87
N ALA A 33 10.93 0.09 5.71
CA ALA A 33 9.67 -0.46 5.24
C ALA A 33 9.84 -1.08 3.85
N PHE A 34 9.47 -2.35 3.71
CA PHE A 34 9.58 -3.14 2.48
C PHE A 34 11.00 -3.42 1.96
N ALA A 35 12.04 -3.23 2.79
CA ALA A 35 13.42 -3.53 2.40
C ALA A 35 13.64 -5.03 2.09
N GLU A 36 13.05 -5.91 2.91
CA GLU A 36 13.18 -7.37 2.79
C GLU A 36 12.11 -8.00 1.87
N ALA A 37 10.95 -7.36 1.77
CA ALA A 37 9.81 -7.89 1.02
C ALA A 37 9.08 -6.78 0.26
N SER A 38 8.96 -6.94 -1.05
CA SER A 38 8.20 -6.06 -1.92
C SER A 38 6.74 -5.94 -1.46
N PRO A 39 6.13 -4.74 -1.49
CA PRO A 39 4.70 -4.58 -1.27
C PRO A 39 3.87 -5.04 -2.48
N LEU A 40 4.52 -5.28 -3.63
CA LEU A 40 3.88 -5.68 -4.87
C LEU A 40 4.07 -7.17 -5.12
N ALA A 41 3.09 -7.79 -5.75
CA ALA A 41 3.13 -9.15 -6.27
C ALA A 41 2.95 -9.15 -7.79
N VAL A 42 3.47 -10.16 -8.46
CA VAL A 42 3.25 -10.39 -9.89
C VAL A 42 2.26 -11.53 -10.03
N LEU A 43 1.18 -11.31 -10.76
CA LEU A 43 0.19 -12.35 -11.03
C LEU A 43 0.77 -13.36 -12.03
N PRO A 44 0.88 -14.66 -11.70
CA PRO A 44 1.50 -15.64 -12.59
C PRO A 44 0.80 -15.79 -13.94
N GLU A 45 -0.52 -15.63 -13.94
CA GLU A 45 -1.39 -15.83 -15.10
C GLU A 45 -1.22 -14.73 -16.17
N THR A 46 -1.05 -13.48 -15.74
CA THR A 46 -1.09 -12.29 -16.62
C THR A 46 0.22 -11.52 -16.66
N GLY A 47 1.15 -11.77 -15.75
CA GLY A 47 2.35 -10.96 -15.54
C GLY A 47 2.07 -9.56 -14.97
N ALA A 48 0.81 -9.27 -14.61
CA ALA A 48 0.43 -7.97 -14.08
C ALA A 48 1.02 -7.75 -12.68
N THR A 49 1.53 -6.54 -12.44
CA THR A 49 1.99 -6.13 -11.11
C THR A 49 0.80 -5.61 -10.31
N ILE A 50 0.51 -6.23 -9.18
CA ILE A 50 -0.57 -5.83 -8.28
C ILE A 50 -0.02 -5.48 -6.89
N LEU A 51 -0.82 -4.75 -6.12
CA LEU A 51 -0.56 -4.55 -4.70
C LEU A 51 -0.87 -5.86 -3.96
N ARG A 52 0.00 -6.28 -3.03
CA ARG A 52 -0.29 -7.43 -2.17
C ARG A 52 -1.58 -7.18 -1.38
N PRO A 53 -2.53 -8.13 -1.32
CA PRO A 53 -3.84 -7.91 -0.70
C PRO A 53 -3.77 -7.40 0.74
N GLU A 54 -2.83 -7.91 1.53
CA GLU A 54 -2.58 -7.48 2.90
C GLU A 54 -2.12 -6.01 2.99
N ILE A 55 -1.34 -5.53 2.03
CA ILE A 55 -0.90 -4.12 1.96
C ILE A 55 -2.05 -3.23 1.49
N ALA A 56 -2.83 -3.69 0.50
CA ALA A 56 -4.05 -3.01 0.08
C ALA A 56 -5.03 -2.85 1.25
N GLY A 57 -5.18 -3.89 2.07
CA GLY A 57 -5.98 -3.87 3.28
C GLY A 57 -5.50 -2.81 4.28
N VAL A 58 -4.19 -2.67 4.49
CA VAL A 58 -3.63 -1.66 5.40
C VAL A 58 -3.96 -0.26 4.91
N ILE A 59 -3.79 0.02 3.62
CA ILE A 59 -4.13 1.31 3.03
C ILE A 59 -5.63 1.58 3.19
N ALA A 60 -6.48 0.63 2.84
CA ALA A 60 -7.93 0.78 2.98
C ALA A 60 -8.35 1.03 4.43
N ALA A 61 -7.77 0.32 5.40
CA ALA A 61 -8.04 0.51 6.82
C ALA A 61 -7.57 1.89 7.34
N ALA A 62 -6.48 2.42 6.79
CA ALA A 62 -5.95 3.73 7.16
C ALA A 62 -6.83 4.88 6.66
N TYR A 63 -7.42 4.73 5.48
CA TYR A 63 -8.33 5.71 4.89
C TYR A 63 -9.81 5.47 5.22
N ASP A 64 -10.12 4.53 6.11
CA ASP A 64 -11.48 4.30 6.59
C ASP A 64 -12.06 5.60 7.20
N ARG A 65 -13.31 5.92 6.86
CA ARG A 65 -13.97 7.18 7.28
C ARG A 65 -14.05 7.38 8.80
N MET A 66 -13.95 6.30 9.57
CA MET A 66 -14.00 6.35 11.03
C MET A 66 -12.60 6.46 11.65
N MET A 67 -11.52 6.46 10.86
CA MET A 67 -10.19 6.77 11.37
C MET A 67 -10.05 8.30 11.57
N PRO A 68 -9.53 8.77 12.72
CA PRO A 68 -8.85 10.07 12.82
C PRO A 68 -7.96 10.41 11.62
N VAL A 69 -7.94 11.69 11.22
CA VAL A 69 -7.08 12.19 10.13
C VAL A 69 -5.59 12.04 10.45
N ALA A 70 -5.23 12.14 11.73
CA ALA A 70 -3.89 11.89 12.27
C ALA A 70 -4.01 11.46 13.73
N ALA A 71 -3.03 10.71 14.23
CA ALA A 71 -2.96 10.29 15.63
C ALA A 71 -1.50 10.05 16.05
N ASP A 72 -1.10 10.62 17.18
CA ASP A 72 0.22 10.42 17.80
C ASP A 72 0.20 9.34 18.90
N ASP A 73 -0.93 8.67 19.08
CA ASP A 73 -1.15 7.67 20.11
C ASP A 73 -0.95 6.23 19.60
N LYS A 74 -0.39 5.36 20.45
CA LYS A 74 -0.12 3.95 20.10
C LYS A 74 -1.38 3.16 19.71
N SER A 75 -2.56 3.60 20.15
CA SER A 75 -3.82 2.92 19.82
C SER A 75 -4.19 3.11 18.34
N HIS A 76 -3.56 4.03 17.60
CA HIS A 76 -3.76 4.16 16.16
C HIS A 76 -3.43 2.86 15.41
N ALA A 77 -2.32 2.21 15.73
CA ALA A 77 -1.96 0.91 15.16
C ALA A 77 -2.97 -0.19 15.52
N LEU A 78 -3.52 -0.17 16.73
CA LEU A 78 -4.55 -1.13 17.15
C LEU A 78 -5.87 -0.91 16.41
N ARG A 79 -6.24 0.35 16.12
CA ARG A 79 -7.42 0.69 15.30
C ARG A 79 -7.28 0.20 13.87
N LEU A 80 -6.09 0.29 13.29
CA LEU A 80 -5.77 -0.27 11.97
C LEU A 80 -5.88 -1.80 12.00
N PHE A 81 -5.23 -2.45 12.97
CA PHE A 81 -5.25 -3.89 13.11
C PHE A 81 -6.68 -4.44 13.24
N ALA A 82 -7.51 -3.83 14.09
CA ALA A 82 -8.90 -4.23 14.24
C ALA A 82 -9.71 -4.12 12.93
N ARG A 83 -9.45 -3.08 12.12
CA ARG A 83 -10.11 -2.88 10.80
C ARG A 83 -9.68 -3.89 9.76
N LEU A 84 -8.43 -4.36 9.79
CA LEU A 84 -7.95 -5.44 8.91
C LEU A 84 -8.68 -6.76 9.14
N GLN A 85 -9.16 -6.97 10.37
CA GLN A 85 -9.92 -8.18 10.76
C GLN A 85 -11.42 -8.02 10.53
N ALA A 86 -11.90 -6.79 10.31
CA ALA A 86 -13.31 -6.56 10.06
C ALA A 86 -13.67 -7.11 8.66
N PRO A 87 -14.76 -7.88 8.53
CA PRO A 87 -15.25 -8.25 7.21
C PRO A 87 -15.55 -6.97 6.42
N ALA A 88 -15.10 -6.91 5.17
CA ALA A 88 -15.39 -5.79 4.30
C ALA A 88 -16.92 -5.62 4.20
N GLU A 89 -17.45 -4.55 4.81
CA GLU A 89 -18.87 -4.24 4.72
C GLU A 89 -19.17 -3.92 3.25
N PRO A 90 -20.11 -4.63 2.60
CA PRO A 90 -20.47 -4.31 1.22
C PRO A 90 -20.99 -2.87 1.15
N PRO A 91 -20.72 -2.14 0.04
CA PRO A 91 -21.16 -0.77 -0.09
C PRO A 91 -22.68 -0.69 0.10
N ARG A 92 -23.10 0.21 0.98
CA ARG A 92 -24.52 0.46 1.24
C ARG A 92 -25.15 1.02 -0.05
N PRO A 93 -26.32 0.53 -0.49
CA PRO A 93 -26.96 0.96 -1.73
C PRO A 93 -27.31 2.46 -1.74
#